data_AF-A0A841BC00-F1
#
_entry.id   AF-A0A841BC00-F1
#
_cell.length_a   1.000
_cell.length_b   1.000
_cell.length_c   1.000
_cell.angle_alpha   90.00
_cell.angle_beta   90.00
_cell.angle_gamma   90.00
#
_symmetry.space_group_name_H-M   'P 1'
#
loop_
_entity.id
_entity.type
_entity.pdbx_description
1 polymer ?
#
loop_
_entity_poly.entity_id
_entity_poly.type
_entity_poly.pdbx_seq_one_letter_code
_entity_poly.pdbx_strand_id
1 'polypeptide(L)'
;MTTTESVGTPTTQPAPALTTIIGDLYDRTAELPLRDIATRIREDLVAVQDDDMIHADAEFVVAADESGPQNQIRITITGLPHSDHGTADAPSMDVTRDVFRSAFALASHYNRFVSSPYQLRYLVVIQAVQDSGTVYAEGVGAVGLWATRPLPEAAEAVLRQG
;
A
#
# COMPACT_ATOMS: atom_id res chain seq x y z
N MET A 1 30.12 -44.09 -40.73
CA MET A 1 30.47 -42.85 -40.01
C MET A 1 29.27 -42.47 -39.16
N THR A 2 29.42 -42.50 -37.83
CA THR A 2 28.36 -42.20 -36.88
C THR A 2 28.74 -40.88 -36.21
N THR A 3 27.98 -39.83 -36.47
CA THR A 3 28.17 -38.50 -35.86
C THR A 3 27.49 -38.51 -34.50
N THR A 4 28.27 -38.47 -33.42
CA THR A 4 27.76 -38.30 -32.06
C THR A 4 27.53 -36.81 -31.83
N GLU A 5 26.26 -36.38 -31.73
CA GLU A 5 25.91 -35.04 -31.30
C GLU A 5 26.25 -34.88 -29.81
N SER A 6 27.11 -33.91 -29.51
CA SER A 6 27.46 -33.52 -28.15
C SER A 6 26.30 -32.72 -27.56
N VAL A 7 25.54 -33.34 -26.66
CA VAL A 7 24.52 -32.67 -25.84
C VAL A 7 25.25 -31.67 -24.93
N GLY A 8 25.14 -30.38 -25.25
CA GLY A 8 25.64 -29.30 -24.40
C GLY A 8 24.99 -29.37 -23.03
N THR A 9 25.81 -29.34 -21.98
CA THR A 9 25.36 -29.16 -20.59
C THR A 9 24.46 -27.93 -20.50
N PRO A 10 23.24 -28.02 -19.90
CA PRO A 10 22.44 -26.85 -19.67
C PRO A 10 23.21 -25.93 -18.72
N THR A 11 23.52 -24.72 -19.17
CA THR A 11 24.03 -23.66 -18.31
C THR A 11 23.00 -23.41 -17.22
N THR A 12 23.29 -23.88 -16.00
CA THR A 12 22.52 -23.50 -14.82
C THR A 12 22.70 -22.00 -14.64
N GLN A 13 21.71 -21.23 -15.08
CA GLN A 13 21.66 -19.80 -14.82
C GLN A 13 21.78 -19.60 -13.30
N PRO A 14 22.69 -18.74 -12.81
CA PRO A 14 22.78 -18.46 -11.38
C PRO A 14 21.40 -18.06 -10.87
N ALA A 15 20.96 -18.67 -9.77
CA ALA A 15 19.74 -18.22 -9.11
C ALA A 15 19.89 -16.70 -8.85
N PRO A 16 18.88 -15.88 -9.20
CA PRO A 16 18.95 -14.45 -8.95
C PRO A 16 19.28 -14.19 -7.48
N ALA A 17 20.21 -13.27 -7.24
CA ALA A 17 20.68 -12.96 -5.89
C ALA A 17 19.51 -12.54 -5.00
N LEU A 18 19.53 -13.01 -3.75
CA LEU A 18 18.55 -12.61 -2.75
C LEU A 18 18.63 -11.09 -2.53
N THR A 19 17.54 -10.39 -2.82
CA THR A 19 17.40 -8.97 -2.52
C THR A 19 16.50 -8.84 -1.30
N THR A 20 17.02 -8.25 -0.23
CA THR A 20 16.22 -7.89 0.95
C THR A 20 16.06 -6.38 0.96
N ILE A 21 14.80 -5.93 1.02
CA ILE A 21 14.46 -4.52 1.22
C ILE A 21 13.95 -4.40 2.66
N ILE A 22 14.59 -3.54 3.44
CA ILE A 22 14.33 -3.36 4.87
C ILE A 22 13.88 -1.92 5.07
N GLY A 23 12.73 -1.72 5.72
CA GLY A 23 12.29 -0.40 6.15
C GLY A 23 13.22 0.17 7.23
N ASP A 24 13.34 1.49 7.27
CA ASP A 24 14.35 2.20 8.07
C ASP A 24 14.31 1.91 9.58
N LEU A 25 13.17 1.47 10.11
CA LEU A 25 12.95 1.16 11.52
C LEU A 25 12.82 -0.34 11.80
N TYR A 26 13.04 -1.19 10.81
CA TYR A 26 12.84 -2.64 10.94
C TYR A 26 13.67 -3.23 12.09
N ASP A 27 14.96 -2.91 12.22
CA ASP A 27 15.81 -3.49 13.27
C ASP A 27 15.27 -3.23 14.69
N ARG A 28 14.61 -2.08 14.91
CA ARG A 28 14.01 -1.71 16.19
C ARG A 28 12.63 -2.31 16.41
N THR A 29 12.02 -2.85 15.35
CA THR A 29 10.61 -3.30 15.36
C THR A 29 10.44 -4.73 14.89
N ALA A 30 11.51 -5.42 14.51
CA ALA A 30 11.48 -6.76 13.91
C ALA A 30 10.82 -7.80 14.80
N GLU A 31 10.97 -7.65 16.12
CA GLU A 31 10.42 -8.55 17.13
C GLU A 31 9.06 -8.10 17.68
N LEU A 32 8.60 -6.89 17.32
CA LEU A 32 7.32 -6.37 17.81
C LEU A 32 6.15 -7.14 17.19
N PRO A 33 5.09 -7.42 17.98
CA PRO A 33 3.80 -7.84 17.44
C PRO A 33 3.26 -6.83 16.41
N LEU A 34 2.53 -7.30 15.40
CA LEU A 34 1.97 -6.40 14.38
C LEU A 34 1.01 -5.36 14.95
N ARG A 35 0.29 -5.70 16.02
CA ARG A 35 -0.54 -4.75 16.77
C ARG A 35 0.26 -3.57 17.31
N ASP A 36 1.45 -3.82 17.83
CA ASP A 36 2.29 -2.75 18.39
C ASP A 36 2.90 -1.88 17.29
N ILE A 37 3.18 -2.47 16.13
CA ILE A 37 3.56 -1.72 14.92
C ILE A 37 2.40 -0.85 14.45
N ALA A 38 1.16 -1.37 14.42
CA ALA A 38 -0.02 -0.59 14.06
C ALA A 38 -0.19 0.63 14.99
N THR A 39 0.01 0.45 16.30
CA THR A 39 0.00 1.56 17.26
C THR A 39 1.07 2.60 16.94
N ARG A 40 2.32 2.18 16.71
CA ARG A 40 3.41 3.11 16.36
C ARG A 40 3.17 3.85 15.04
N ILE A 41 2.67 3.16 14.02
CA ILE A 41 2.31 3.79 12.74
C ILE A 41 1.23 4.86 12.98
N ARG A 42 0.23 4.59 13.84
CA ARG A 42 -0.78 5.59 14.18
C ARG A 42 -0.18 6.80 14.88
N GLU A 43 0.71 6.58 15.85
CA GLU A 43 1.41 7.65 16.59
C GLU A 43 2.23 8.52 15.63
N ASP A 44 3.01 7.92 14.74
CA ASP A 44 3.79 8.65 13.74
C ASP A 44 2.90 9.42 12.75
N LEU A 45 1.77 8.84 12.34
CA LEU A 45 0.81 9.54 11.49
C LEU A 45 0.23 10.79 12.17
N VAL A 46 -0.08 10.71 13.48
CA VAL A 46 -0.49 11.90 14.26
C VAL A 46 0.65 12.91 14.31
N ALA A 47 1.87 12.48 14.65
CA ALA A 47 3.00 13.39 14.80
C ALA A 47 3.32 14.13 13.49
N VAL A 48 3.31 13.43 12.36
CA VAL A 48 3.55 14.03 11.04
C VAL A 48 2.39 14.93 10.61
N GLN A 49 1.16 14.61 11.02
CA GLN A 49 0.02 15.51 10.84
C GLN A 49 0.15 16.79 11.69
N ASP A 50 0.56 16.67 12.94
CA ASP A 50 0.78 17.81 13.85
C ASP A 50 1.91 18.74 13.36
N ASP A 51 2.84 18.22 12.54
CA ASP A 51 3.89 18.97 11.85
C ASP A 51 3.43 19.58 10.51
N ASP A 52 2.12 19.62 10.23
CA ASP A 52 1.50 20.13 9.00
C ASP A 52 1.96 19.43 7.71
N MET A 53 2.54 18.23 7.81
CA MET A 53 3.04 17.47 6.65
C MET A 53 1.97 16.55 6.01
N ILE A 54 0.86 16.34 6.70
CA ILE A 54 -0.32 15.61 6.23
C ILE A 54 -1.53 16.51 6.42
N HIS A 55 -2.54 16.36 5.55
CA HIS A 55 -3.78 17.15 5.62
C HIS A 55 -4.40 17.11 7.04
N ALA A 56 -4.69 18.28 7.62
CA ALA A 56 -5.12 18.40 9.02
C ALA A 56 -6.44 17.69 9.32
N ASP A 57 -7.36 17.65 8.36
CA ASP A 57 -8.66 16.97 8.53
C ASP A 57 -8.58 15.43 8.38
N ALA A 58 -7.42 14.87 8.06
CA ALA A 58 -7.27 13.43 7.89
C ALA A 58 -7.33 12.70 9.24
N GLU A 59 -8.33 11.88 9.47
CA GLU A 59 -8.40 11.05 10.67
C GLU A 59 -7.93 9.63 10.36
N PHE A 60 -7.01 9.09 11.16
CA PHE A 60 -6.47 7.75 10.93
C PHE A 60 -6.96 6.75 11.97
N VAL A 61 -7.33 5.56 11.49
CA VAL A 61 -7.47 4.35 12.30
C VAL A 61 -6.51 3.31 11.73
N VAL A 62 -5.64 2.76 12.58
CA VAL A 62 -4.65 1.76 12.15
C VAL A 62 -4.87 0.47 12.92
N ALA A 63 -5.00 -0.65 12.20
CA ALA A 63 -5.24 -1.97 12.76
C ALA A 63 -4.35 -3.03 12.11
N ALA A 64 -3.91 -4.00 12.91
CA ALA A 64 -3.29 -5.21 12.40
C ALA A 64 -4.37 -6.26 12.09
N ASP A 65 -4.24 -6.93 10.94
CA ASP A 65 -5.09 -8.05 10.52
C ASP A 65 -4.19 -9.24 10.18
N GLU A 66 -4.25 -10.26 11.04
CA GLU A 66 -3.45 -11.50 10.94
C GLU A 66 -4.34 -12.71 10.59
N SER A 67 -5.59 -12.47 10.16
CA SER A 67 -6.56 -13.53 9.87
C SER A 67 -6.34 -14.18 8.50
N GLY A 68 -5.69 -13.47 7.58
CA GLY A 68 -5.48 -13.87 6.21
C GLY A 68 -4.17 -14.64 5.98
N PRO A 69 -3.96 -15.16 4.75
CA PRO A 69 -2.71 -15.84 4.38
C PRO A 69 -1.49 -14.91 4.38
N GLN A 70 -1.72 -13.60 4.33
CA GLN A 70 -0.72 -12.56 4.41
C GLN A 70 -1.21 -11.54 5.43
N ASN A 71 -0.39 -11.31 6.45
CA ASN A 71 -0.66 -10.30 7.46
C ASN A 71 -0.80 -8.91 6.82
N GLN A 72 -1.64 -8.05 7.39
CA GLN A 72 -1.93 -6.72 6.89
C GLN A 72 -1.89 -5.69 8.00
N ILE A 73 -1.43 -4.48 7.68
CA ILE A 73 -1.70 -3.27 8.44
C ILE A 73 -2.73 -2.49 7.64
N ARG A 74 -3.94 -2.35 8.20
CA ARG A 74 -5.04 -1.59 7.62
C ARG A 74 -5.04 -0.18 8.19
N ILE A 75 -5.01 0.81 7.31
CA ILE A 75 -5.08 2.23 7.62
C ILE A 75 -6.39 2.75 7.01
N THR A 76 -7.35 3.08 7.85
CA THR A 76 -8.58 3.75 7.44
C THR A 76 -8.41 5.24 7.63
N ILE A 77 -8.77 6.02 6.61
CA ILE A 77 -8.67 7.47 6.57
C ILE A 77 -10.07 8.05 6.39
N THR A 78 -10.48 8.93 7.29
CA THR A 78 -11.72 9.71 7.24
C THR A 78 -11.42 11.21 7.23
N GLY A 79 -12.43 12.06 7.03
CA GLY A 79 -12.32 13.53 7.11
C GLY A 79 -11.64 14.23 5.93
N LEU A 80 -11.12 13.49 4.94
CA LEU A 80 -10.57 14.09 3.72
C LEU A 80 -11.67 14.69 2.84
N PRO A 81 -11.42 15.83 2.16
CA PRO A 81 -12.39 16.43 1.25
C PRO A 81 -12.68 15.48 0.07
N HIS A 82 -13.94 15.06 -0.06
CA HIS A 82 -14.44 14.27 -1.19
C HIS A 82 -15.54 15.04 -1.93
N SER A 83 -15.43 15.13 -3.26
CA SER A 83 -16.34 15.92 -4.09
C SER A 83 -17.68 15.19 -4.30
N ASP A 84 -18.58 15.23 -3.33
CA ASP A 84 -19.93 14.65 -3.47
C ASP A 84 -20.89 15.53 -4.30
N HIS A 85 -20.44 16.68 -4.80
CA HIS A 85 -21.27 17.65 -5.53
C HIS A 85 -20.64 18.06 -6.87
N GLY A 86 -20.88 17.25 -7.90
CA GLY A 86 -21.27 17.60 -9.29
C GLY A 86 -20.61 18.73 -10.10
N THR A 87 -19.73 19.56 -9.57
CA THR A 87 -19.09 20.65 -10.32
C THR A 87 -17.64 20.77 -9.90
N ALA A 88 -16.77 20.23 -10.77
CA ALA A 88 -15.33 20.48 -10.90
C ALA A 88 -14.53 20.63 -9.60
N ASP A 89 -13.74 19.60 -9.22
CA ASP A 89 -12.40 19.85 -8.68
C ASP A 89 -11.54 18.57 -8.61
N ALA A 90 -10.48 18.53 -9.42
CA ALA A 90 -9.35 17.59 -9.32
C ALA A 90 -8.52 17.65 -8.01
N PRO A 91 -8.46 18.78 -7.25
CA PRO A 91 -7.70 18.87 -6.01
C PRO A 91 -8.01 17.82 -4.94
N SER A 92 -9.25 17.31 -4.84
CA SER A 92 -9.64 16.34 -3.80
C SER A 92 -8.94 14.98 -3.95
N MET A 93 -8.71 14.55 -5.19
CA MET A 93 -7.98 13.32 -5.49
C MET A 93 -6.47 13.48 -5.30
N ASP A 94 -5.92 14.67 -5.53
CA ASP A 94 -4.51 14.96 -5.25
C ASP A 94 -4.23 14.95 -3.75
N VAL A 95 -5.08 15.58 -2.94
CA VAL A 95 -5.01 15.52 -1.47
C VAL A 95 -5.09 14.08 -0.97
N THR A 96 -6.07 13.31 -1.45
CA THR A 96 -6.21 11.90 -1.08
C THR A 96 -4.95 11.11 -1.44
N ARG A 97 -4.40 11.32 -2.64
CA ARG A 97 -3.19 10.64 -3.10
C ARG A 97 -1.96 10.99 -2.26
N ASP A 98 -1.81 12.25 -1.86
CA ASP A 98 -0.66 12.70 -1.08
C ASP A 98 -0.71 12.18 0.37
N VAL A 99 -1.90 12.16 0.98
CA VAL A 99 -2.11 11.54 2.30
C VAL A 99 -1.83 10.04 2.22
N PHE A 100 -2.32 9.37 1.17
CA PHE A 100 -2.08 7.95 0.93
C PHE A 100 -0.59 7.63 0.78
N ARG A 101 0.15 8.43 0.02
CA ARG A 101 1.61 8.29 -0.14
C ARG A 101 2.34 8.44 1.19
N SER A 102 1.98 9.45 1.96
CA SER A 102 2.60 9.73 3.27
C SER A 102 2.36 8.58 4.25
N ALA A 103 1.10 8.12 4.35
CA ALA A 103 0.75 7.01 5.22
C ALA A 103 1.41 5.69 4.81
N PHE A 104 1.50 5.43 3.50
CA PHE A 104 2.18 4.25 2.98
C PHE A 104 3.69 4.29 3.20
N ALA A 105 4.33 5.44 3.00
CA ALA A 105 5.76 5.61 3.24
C ALA A 105 6.09 5.35 4.72
N LEU A 106 5.33 5.96 5.64
CA LEU A 106 5.48 5.75 7.08
C LEU A 106 5.32 4.27 7.46
N ALA A 107 4.24 3.62 7.00
CA ALA A 107 4.01 2.21 7.27
C ALA A 107 5.10 1.30 6.66
N SER A 108 5.73 1.71 5.56
CA SER A 108 6.81 0.97 4.91
C SER A 108 8.12 1.00 5.70
N HIS A 109 8.38 2.04 6.51
CA HIS A 109 9.58 2.10 7.37
C HIS A 109 9.65 0.96 8.39
N TYR A 110 8.52 0.32 8.69
CA TYR A 110 8.41 -0.79 9.64
C TYR A 110 8.41 -2.19 8.98
N ASN A 111 8.40 -2.24 7.64
CA ASN A 111 8.21 -3.47 6.89
C ASN A 111 9.54 -4.11 6.45
N ARG A 112 9.49 -5.38 6.05
CA ARG A 112 10.59 -6.08 5.40
C ARG A 112 10.07 -6.92 4.23
N PHE A 113 10.82 -6.89 3.14
CA PHE A 113 10.62 -7.73 1.96
C PHE A 113 11.87 -8.56 1.66
N VAL A 114 11.66 -9.85 1.40
CA VAL A 114 12.68 -10.79 0.96
C VAL A 114 12.25 -11.35 -0.40
N SER A 115 13.11 -11.25 -1.42
CA SER A 115 12.74 -11.62 -2.80
C SER A 115 12.74 -13.13 -3.09
N SER A 116 13.34 -13.95 -2.22
CA SER A 116 13.35 -15.41 -2.36
C SER A 116 13.58 -16.14 -1.01
N PRO A 117 12.62 -16.94 -0.51
CA PRO A 117 11.25 -17.00 -0.98
C PRO A 117 10.59 -15.61 -0.86
N TYR A 118 9.66 -15.30 -1.75
CA TYR A 118 8.91 -14.04 -1.69
C TYR A 118 8.17 -13.96 -0.34
N GLN A 119 8.67 -13.13 0.56
CA GLN A 119 8.14 -13.01 1.92
C GLN A 119 8.06 -11.55 2.33
N LEU A 120 6.86 -11.16 2.74
CA LEU A 120 6.55 -9.87 3.33
C LEU A 120 6.15 -10.08 4.78
N ARG A 121 6.58 -9.16 5.65
CA ARG A 121 6.08 -9.18 7.03
C ARG A 121 4.59 -8.84 7.07
N TYR A 122 4.16 -7.84 6.30
CA TYR A 122 2.76 -7.49 6.10
C TYR A 122 2.54 -6.72 4.80
N LEU A 123 1.29 -6.64 4.35
CA LEU A 123 0.82 -5.67 3.35
C LEU A 123 0.29 -4.43 4.06
N VAL A 124 0.48 -3.26 3.45
CA VAL A 124 -0.19 -2.02 3.85
C VAL A 124 -1.44 -1.88 3.00
N VAL A 125 -2.60 -1.79 3.65
CA VAL A 125 -3.89 -1.53 3.02
C VAL A 125 -4.37 -0.19 3.52
N ILE A 126 -4.65 0.75 2.62
CA ILE A 126 -5.11 2.09 2.95
C ILE A 126 -6.46 2.30 2.30
N GLN A 127 -7.45 2.73 3.07
CA GLN A 127 -8.80 3.00 2.60
C GLN A 127 -9.22 4.41 3.00
N ALA A 128 -9.71 5.19 2.04
CA ALA A 128 -10.38 6.46 2.28
C ALA A 128 -11.87 6.19 2.35
N VAL A 129 -12.50 6.61 3.43
CA VAL A 129 -13.88 6.28 3.74
C VAL A 129 -14.66 7.57 3.97
N GLN A 130 -15.85 7.65 3.38
CA GLN A 130 -16.80 8.72 3.66
C GLN A 130 -17.41 8.55 5.05
N ASP A 131 -18.04 9.59 5.60
CA ASP A 131 -18.80 9.50 6.86
C ASP A 131 -19.90 8.42 6.84
N SER A 132 -20.39 8.08 5.65
CA SER A 132 -21.36 6.99 5.42
C SER A 132 -20.80 5.59 5.63
N GLY A 133 -19.48 5.45 5.79
CA GLY A 133 -18.76 4.17 5.82
C GLY A 133 -18.41 3.63 4.42
N THR A 134 -18.74 4.35 3.35
CA THR A 134 -18.44 3.93 1.97
C THR A 134 -16.98 4.20 1.63
N VAL A 135 -16.25 3.17 1.18
CA VAL A 135 -14.88 3.31 0.66
C VAL A 135 -14.93 3.97 -0.72
N TYR A 136 -14.27 5.10 -0.89
CA TYR A 136 -14.19 5.80 -2.18
C TYR A 136 -12.79 5.74 -2.83
N ALA A 137 -11.75 5.39 -2.05
CA ALA A 137 -10.41 5.12 -2.56
C ALA A 137 -9.73 4.02 -1.75
N GLU A 138 -8.97 3.15 -2.43
CA GLU A 138 -8.22 2.06 -1.80
C GLU A 138 -6.84 1.91 -2.46
N GLY A 139 -5.82 1.71 -1.62
CA GLY A 139 -4.46 1.39 -2.03
C GLY A 139 -3.96 0.17 -1.27
N VAL A 140 -3.32 -0.77 -1.96
CA VAL A 140 -2.68 -1.93 -1.35
C VAL A 140 -1.26 -2.03 -1.89
N GLY A 141 -0.30 -2.16 -0.99
CA GLY A 141 1.11 -2.28 -1.35
C GLY A 141 1.93 -2.89 -0.23
N ALA A 142 3.22 -3.06 -0.49
CA ALA A 142 4.12 -3.70 0.48
C ALA A 142 5.46 -2.98 0.61
N VAL A 143 5.95 -2.41 -0.49
CA VAL A 143 7.21 -1.67 -0.60
C VAL A 143 7.01 -0.63 -1.70
N GLY A 144 7.19 0.67 -1.40
CA GLY A 144 7.42 1.83 -2.30
C GLY A 144 6.73 1.99 -3.68
N LEU A 145 5.97 1.01 -4.18
CA LEU A 145 5.46 0.89 -5.54
C LEU A 145 3.94 0.98 -5.46
N TRP A 146 3.45 2.16 -5.78
CA TRP A 146 2.03 2.47 -5.84
C TRP A 146 1.46 2.01 -7.19
N ALA A 147 0.46 1.13 -7.18
CA ALA A 147 -0.44 0.96 -8.31
C ALA A 147 -1.82 1.52 -7.91
N THR A 148 -2.24 2.62 -8.52
CA THR A 148 -3.64 3.05 -8.43
C THR A 148 -4.47 2.07 -9.23
N ARG A 149 -5.37 1.31 -8.58
CA ARG A 149 -6.44 0.62 -9.30
C ARG A 149 -7.31 1.69 -9.96
N PRO A 150 -7.53 1.65 -11.29
CA PRO A 150 -8.57 2.49 -11.87
C PRO A 150 -9.90 2.08 -11.25
N LEU A 151 -10.70 3.05 -10.80
CA LEU A 151 -12.09 2.79 -10.41
C LEU A 151 -12.78 2.06 -11.58
N PRO A 152 -13.63 1.04 -11.32
CA PRO A 152 -14.46 0.49 -12.37
C PRO A 152 -15.27 1.64 -12.97
N GLU A 153 -15.13 1.82 -14.28
CA GLU A 153 -15.91 2.79 -15.04
C GLU A 153 -17.38 2.56 -14.71
N ALA A 154 -18.03 3.57 -14.12
CA ALA A 154 -19.46 3.49 -13.83
C ALA A 154 -20.16 3.23 -15.16
N ALA A 155 -20.81 2.08 -15.27
CA ALA A 155 -21.63 1.73 -16.40
C ALA A 155 -22.89 2.61 -16.39
N GLU A 156 -22.77 3.87 -16.81
CA GLU A 156 -23.92 4.70 -17.16
C GLU A 156 -24.06 4.81 -18.67
N ALA A 157 -24.93 3.91 -19.15
CA ALA A 157 -25.98 4.17 -20.11
C ALA A 157 -25.60 4.52 -21.55
N VAL A 158 -25.74 3.49 -22.38
CA VAL A 158 -26.62 3.52 -23.58
C VAL A 158 -27.74 4.54 -23.40
N LEU A 159 -27.57 5.75 -23.96
CA LEU A 159 -28.62 6.63 -24.51
C LEU A 159 -28.05 8.04 -24.78
N ARG A 160 -27.31 8.21 -25.88
CA ARG A 160 -27.59 9.31 -26.82
C ARG A 160 -27.37 8.83 -28.23
N GLN A 161 -28.50 8.65 -28.90
CA GLN A 161 -28.63 8.47 -30.32
C GLN A 161 -27.93 9.60 -31.08
N GLY A 162 -27.36 9.23 -32.21
CA GLY A 162 -26.94 10.07 -33.33
C GLY A 162 -26.67 9.15 -34.50
#